data_AF-A0A0N9II07-F1
#
_entry.id   AF-A0A0N9II07-F1
#
_cell.length_a   1.000
_cell.length_b   1.000
_cell.length_c   1.000
_cell.angle_alpha   90.00
_cell.angle_beta   90.00
_cell.angle_gamma   90.00
#
_symmetry.space_group_name_H-M   'P 1'
#
loop_
_entity.id
_entity.type
_entity.pdbx_description
1 polymer ?
#
loop_
_entity_poly.entity_id
_entity_poly.type
_entity_poly.pdbx_seq_one_letter_code
_entity_poly.pdbx_strand_id
1 'polypeptide(L)' 'MTVQQGTHLDQIEDRLITRYQNEIPAARVRECMRSEADRFAAAPVRTFVPILVERAVRARLDPPA' A
#
# COMPACT_ATOMS: atom_id res chain seq x y z
N MET A 1 -20.57 -11.33 0.85
CA MET A 1 -20.09 -10.81 2.15
C MET A 1 -18.56 -10.78 2.10
N THR A 2 -17.97 -9.71 1.56
CA THR A 2 -16.52 -9.61 1.29
C THR A 2 -15.99 -8.34 1.95
N VAL A 3 -15.99 -8.33 3.28
CA VAL A 3 -15.58 -7.17 4.11
C VAL A 3 -14.14 -7.29 4.62
N GLN A 4 -13.46 -8.43 4.39
CA GLN A 4 -12.14 -8.70 4.97
C GLN A 4 -10.96 -8.03 4.23
N GLN A 5 -11.14 -7.55 3.00
CA GLN A 5 -10.03 -6.97 2.23
C GLN A 5 -9.78 -5.49 2.53
N GLY A 6 -10.80 -4.74 2.96
CA GLY A 6 -10.66 -3.32 3.31
C GLY A 6 -9.78 -3.12 4.54
N THR A 7 -9.90 -4.00 5.54
CA THR A 7 -9.19 -3.87 6.82
C THR A 7 -7.68 -4.08 6.70
N HIS A 8 -7.21 -4.96 5.82
CA HIS A 8 -5.78 -5.26 5.74
C HIS A 8 -5.00 -4.19 4.96
N LEU A 9 -5.60 -3.62 3.91
CA LEU A 9 -4.96 -2.51 3.17
C LEU A 9 -4.93 -1.22 4.01
N ASP A 10 -5.97 -0.97 4.80
CA ASP A 10 -6.03 0.19 5.71
C ASP A 10 -4.91 0.14 6.76
N GLN A 11 -4.67 -1.02 7.37
CA GLN A 11 -3.55 -1.21 8.31
C GLN A 11 -2.16 -1.03 7.66
N ILE A 12 -2.02 -1.39 6.39
CA ILE A 12 -0.77 -1.18 5.66
C ILE A 12 -0.59 0.30 5.34
N GLU A 13 -1.66 0.99 4.94
CA GLU A 13 -1.64 2.42 4.69
C GLU A 13 -1.21 3.19 5.95
N ASP A 14 -1.85 2.92 7.10
CA ASP A 14 -1.50 3.55 8.38
C ASP A 14 -0.03 3.31 8.78
N ARG A 15 0.45 2.06 8.62
CA ARG A 15 1.85 1.72 8.90
C ARG A 15 2.82 2.47 7.98
N LEU A 16 2.51 2.60 6.70
CA LEU A 16 3.36 3.31 5.73
C LEU A 16 3.34 4.82 5.98
N ILE A 17 2.18 5.39 6.29
CA ILE A 17 2.06 6.81 6.68
C ILE A 17 2.93 7.06 7.91
N THR A 18 2.82 6.21 8.94
CA THR A 18 3.63 6.32 10.15
C THR A 18 5.14 6.16 9.85
N ARG A 19 5.52 5.25 8.96
CA ARG A 19 6.91 5.03 8.58
C ARG A 19 7.53 6.25 7.88
N TYR A 20 6.82 6.85 6.94
CA TYR A 20 7.34 7.93 6.11
C TYR A 20 6.94 9.34 6.59
N GLN A 21 6.28 9.46 7.74
CA GLN A 21 5.69 10.72 8.23
C GLN A 21 6.63 11.93 8.25
N ASN A 22 7.95 11.69 8.40
CA ASN A 22 8.97 12.74 8.49
C ASN A 22 9.57 13.13 7.14
N GLU A 23 9.37 12.32 6.10
CA GLU A 23 10.04 12.46 4.80
C GLU A 23 9.03 12.71 3.67
N ILE A 24 7.85 12.09 3.77
CA ILE A 24 6.86 12.04 2.69
C ILE A 24 5.49 12.43 3.24
N PRO A 25 4.79 13.39 2.63
CA PRO A 25 3.43 13.74 3.04
C PRO A 25 2.50 12.53 2.97
N ALA A 26 1.65 12.35 3.98
CA ALA A 26 0.68 11.25 4.03
C ALA A 26 -0.18 11.14 2.75
N ALA A 27 -0.54 12.27 2.15
CA ALA A 27 -1.29 12.31 0.88
C ALA A 27 -0.56 11.58 -0.27
N ARG A 28 0.78 11.69 -0.36
CA ARG A 28 1.58 10.99 -1.36
C ARG A 28 1.67 9.50 -1.10
N VAL A 29 1.77 9.10 0.17
CA VAL A 29 1.72 7.68 0.56
C VAL A 29 0.37 7.07 0.16
N ARG A 30 -0.74 7.77 0.44
CA ARG A 30 -2.10 7.34 0.04
C ARG A 30 -2.27 7.22 -1.47
N GLU A 31 -1.74 8.18 -2.23
CA GLU A 31 -1.79 8.16 -3.70
C GLU A 31 -1.03 6.96 -4.28
N CYS A 32 0.17 6.68 -3.76
CA CYS A 32 0.94 5.48 -4.13
C CYS A 32 0.19 4.20 -3.75
N MET A 33 -0.32 4.12 -2.51
CA MET A 33 -1.07 2.97 -2.01
C MET A 33 -2.29 2.66 -2.90
N ARG A 34 -3.06 3.69 -3.26
CA ARG A 34 -4.22 3.55 -4.14
C ARG A 34 -3.82 3.07 -5.53
N SER A 35 -2.77 3.65 -6.10
CA SER A 35 -2.30 3.29 -7.45
C SER A 35 -1.81 1.83 -7.52
N GLU A 36 -1.08 1.37 -6.51
CA GLU A 36 -0.64 -0.02 -6.45
C GLU A 36 -1.82 -0.97 -6.13
N ALA A 37 -2.73 -0.59 -5.22
CA ALA A 37 -3.91 -1.40 -4.93
C ALA A 37 -4.82 -1.60 -6.16
N ASP A 38 -5.00 -0.56 -6.98
CA ASP A 38 -5.74 -0.62 -8.25
C ASP A 38 -5.06 -1.56 -9.25
N ARG A 39 -3.72 -1.49 -9.36
CA ARG A 39 -2.93 -2.40 -10.20
C ARG A 39 -3.16 -3.88 -9.86
N PHE A 40 -3.36 -4.20 -8.58
CA PHE A 40 -3.64 -5.56 -8.13
C PHE A 40 -5.15 -5.87 -8.01
N ALA A 41 -6.05 -4.92 -8.31
CA ALA A 41 -7.50 -5.13 -8.22
C ALA A 41 -8.00 -6.22 -9.17
N ALA A 42 -7.32 -6.41 -10.31
CA ALA A 42 -7.60 -7.46 -11.30
C ALA A 42 -6.91 -8.80 -11.00
N ALA A 43 -6.10 -8.91 -9.93
CA ALA A 43 -5.35 -10.13 -9.65
C ALA A 43 -6.27 -11.27 -9.15
N PRO A 44 -6.19 -12.48 -9.74
CA PRO A 44 -7.05 -13.61 -9.38
C PRO A 44 -6.78 -14.16 -7.97
N VAL A 45 -5.58 -13.92 -7.42
CA VAL A 45 -5.21 -14.34 -6.06
C VAL A 45 -5.03 -13.12 -5.18
N ARG A 46 -6.02 -12.91 -4.29
CA ARG A 46 -6.09 -11.70 -3.45
C ARG A 46 -5.37 -11.81 -2.11
N THR A 47 -4.99 -13.02 -1.70
CA THR A 47 -4.30 -13.30 -0.42
C THR A 47 -2.95 -12.59 -0.31
N PHE A 48 -2.23 -12.43 -1.43
CA PHE A 48 -0.89 -11.83 -1.45
C PHE A 48 -0.88 -10.34 -1.83
N VAL A 49 -2.02 -9.81 -2.27
CA VAL A 49 -2.14 -8.40 -2.69
C VAL A 49 -1.63 -7.41 -1.62
N PRO A 50 -1.93 -7.57 -0.32
CA PRO A 50 -1.44 -6.65 0.70
C PRO A 50 0.10 -6.56 0.75
N ILE A 51 0.77 -7.72 0.71
CA ILE A 51 2.25 -7.81 0.77
C ILE A 51 2.87 -7.25 -0.51
N LEU A 52 2.27 -7.54 -1.67
CA LEU A 52 2.75 -7.04 -2.97
C LEU A 52 2.62 -5.52 -3.06
N VAL A 53 1.49 -4.96 -2.61
CA VAL A 53 1.24 -3.52 -2.55
C VAL A 53 2.25 -2.85 -1.63
N GLU A 54 2.44 -3.36 -0.40
CA GLU A 54 3.42 -2.77 0.52
C GLU A 54 4.83 -2.73 -0.08
N ARG A 55 5.26 -3.85 -0.69
CA ARG A 55 6.59 -3.95 -1.30
C ARG A 55 6.76 -2.98 -2.46
N ALA A 56 5.74 -2.83 -3.30
CA ALA A 56 5.76 -1.91 -4.43
C ALA A 56 5.80 -0.44 -3.96
N VAL A 57 5.03 -0.10 -2.93
CA VAL A 57 5.05 1.25 -2.35
C VAL A 57 6.43 1.54 -1.75
N ARG A 58 7.00 0.63 -0.97
CA ARG A 58 8.36 0.79 -0.43
C ARG A 58 9.41 0.97 -1.52
N ALA A 59 9.37 0.17 -2.59
CA ALA A 59 10.32 0.30 -3.70
C ALA A 59 10.20 1.65 -4.45
N ARG A 60 9.05 2.32 -4.38
CA ARG A 60 8.85 3.66 -4.96
C ARG A 60 9.28 4.79 -4.04
N LEU A 61 9.11 4.62 -2.72
CA LEU A 61 9.33 5.66 -1.73
C LEU A 61 10.73 5.61 -1.11
N ASP A 62 11.33 4.42 -1.02
CA ASP A 62 12.71 4.28 -0.55
C ASP A 62 13.66 4.82 -1.62
N PRO A 63 14.67 5.61 -1.23
CA PRO A 63 15.71 6.05 -2.16
C PRO A 63 16.44 4.82 -2.74
N PRO A 64 16.86 4.86 -4.01
CA PRO A 64 17.74 3.82 -4.54
C PRO A 64 19.00 3.78 -3.67
N ALA A 65 19.30 2.60 -3.13
CA ALA A 65 20.54 2.33 -2.41
C ALA A 65 21.76 2.52 -3.32
#